data_AF-A0A955XY65-F1
#
_entry.id   AF-A0A955XY65-F1
#
_cell.length_a   1.000
_cell.length_b   1.000
_cell.length_c   1.000
_cell.angle_alpha   90.00
_cell.angle_beta   90.00
_cell.angle_gamma   90.00
#
_symmetry.space_group_name_H-M   'P 1'
#
loop_
_entity.id
_entity.type
_entity.pdbx_description
1 polymer ?
#
loop_
_entity_poly.entity_id
_entity_poly.type
_entity_poly.pdbx_seq_one_letter_code
_entity_poly.pdbx_strand_id
1 'polypeptide(L)'
;MKIRLSGVSRWTMGLATIAVLLGTGCAQEVGDINRVQPNALAKSDFTDSEWYIRQTVTDVSSSSYVSFVGLTGGMEKIRWEITEDYLIAYRSYESNPGAEGDVVRNEDGELVFRDDQLEGYSGDYRESPIAAYPISSHFDIQRSYNSSTGEQSNVISENSSDRPWYERDYFRVDWTNRLSNNTMLYYDFLGDVDFYVQDSEGTNDSFRIEYFDRNNIDVPDVAPTDYDQGAPYYMDFTNRVLVDGSMVQYCFGGYSPFMLDDCGSSEMEVRTSILRVPNTTEYEPIIYDELDM
;
A
#
# COMPACT_ATOMS: atom_id res chain seq x y z
N MET A 1 15.66 -97.58 52.28
CA MET A 1 15.25 -96.54 53.25
C MET A 1 14.64 -95.40 52.46
N LYS A 2 13.30 -95.29 52.47
CA LYS A 2 12.55 -94.21 51.80
C LYS A 2 12.44 -93.04 52.76
N ILE A 3 12.85 -91.84 52.35
CA ILE A 3 12.38 -90.59 52.94
C ILE A 3 11.92 -89.70 51.80
N ARG A 4 10.62 -89.38 51.82
CA ARG A 4 9.96 -88.39 50.97
C ARG A 4 10.38 -87.00 51.43
N LEU A 5 10.66 -86.09 50.51
CA LEU A 5 10.43 -84.66 50.72
C LEU A 5 9.70 -84.10 49.50
N SER A 6 8.58 -83.50 49.83
CA SER A 6 7.53 -82.94 48.99
C SER A 6 7.79 -81.48 48.66
N GLY A 7 7.62 -81.11 47.39
CA GLY A 7 6.79 -79.99 46.94
C GLY A 7 7.25 -78.54 47.16
N VAL A 8 6.61 -77.68 46.37
CA VAL A 8 6.59 -76.20 46.38
C VAL A 8 7.71 -75.55 45.54
N SER A 9 7.43 -75.29 44.25
CA SER A 9 6.90 -74.05 43.63
C SER A 9 8.03 -73.08 43.26
N ARG A 10 8.39 -72.94 41.98
CA ARG A 10 7.75 -72.06 40.96
C ARG A 10 7.87 -70.58 41.38
N TRP A 11 8.49 -69.78 40.51
CA TRP A 11 8.66 -68.32 40.52
C TRP A 11 9.94 -67.77 41.16
N THR A 12 11.04 -67.73 40.41
CA THR A 12 12.07 -66.66 40.49
C THR A 12 13.08 -66.80 39.36
N MET A 13 12.95 -66.01 38.30
CA MET A 13 14.04 -65.36 37.53
C MET A 13 13.47 -64.87 36.21
N GLY A 14 13.15 -63.58 36.17
CA GLY A 14 12.68 -62.91 34.96
C GLY A 14 12.41 -61.45 35.23
N LEU A 15 13.38 -60.73 35.83
CA LEU A 15 13.28 -59.31 36.14
C LEU A 15 14.68 -58.71 36.25
N ALA A 16 15.40 -58.60 35.14
CA ALA A 16 16.63 -57.80 35.05
C ALA A 16 17.04 -57.57 33.59
N THR A 17 16.36 -56.65 32.87
CA THR A 17 16.88 -55.79 31.78
C THR A 17 15.75 -55.15 30.96
N ILE A 18 15.00 -54.24 31.56
CA ILE A 18 14.28 -53.18 30.81
C ILE A 18 14.42 -51.90 31.65
N ALA A 19 15.62 -51.32 31.62
CA ALA A 19 15.88 -50.01 32.16
C ALA A 19 16.78 -49.27 31.18
N VAL A 20 16.38 -48.04 30.85
CA VAL A 20 17.10 -47.03 30.05
C VAL A 20 16.90 -47.12 28.53
N LEU A 21 15.72 -46.68 28.07
CA LEU A 21 15.47 -46.13 26.73
C LEU A 21 14.63 -44.84 26.83
N LEU A 22 14.88 -44.02 27.85
CA LEU A 22 14.25 -42.70 28.04
C LEU A 22 15.32 -41.62 27.90
N GLY A 23 15.28 -40.87 26.79
CA GLY A 23 16.24 -39.83 26.42
C GLY A 23 17.04 -40.30 25.21
N THR A 24 16.66 -39.97 23.98
CA THR A 24 16.65 -38.62 23.43
C THR A 24 15.48 -38.45 22.45
N GLY A 25 14.31 -38.10 22.97
CA GLY A 25 13.30 -37.45 22.14
C GLY A 25 13.73 -36.00 21.98
N CYS A 26 14.48 -35.70 20.91
CA CYS A 26 14.65 -34.31 20.48
C CYS A 26 13.26 -33.79 20.12
N ALA A 27 12.54 -33.22 21.09
CA ALA A 27 11.48 -32.28 20.80
C ALA A 27 12.19 -31.08 20.18
N GLN A 28 12.38 -31.14 18.87
CA GLN A 28 12.89 -30.02 18.09
C GLN A 28 11.81 -28.95 18.23
N GLU A 29 12.10 -27.92 19.01
CA GLU A 29 11.21 -26.78 19.19
C GLU A 29 11.02 -26.17 17.81
N VAL A 30 9.90 -26.49 17.19
CA VAL A 30 9.53 -25.92 15.90
C VAL A 30 9.25 -24.47 16.23
N GLY A 31 10.20 -23.59 15.88
CA GLY A 31 10.10 -22.15 16.10
C GLY A 31 8.84 -21.55 15.47
N ASP A 32 8.75 -20.24 15.49
CA ASP A 32 7.54 -19.58 14.99
C ASP A 32 7.29 -19.86 13.51
N ILE A 33 6.09 -20.33 13.21
CA ILE A 33 5.62 -20.57 11.85
C ILE A 33 4.82 -19.33 11.43
N ASN A 34 5.40 -18.50 10.58
CA ASN A 34 4.72 -17.34 10.03
C ASN A 34 3.82 -17.75 8.85
N ARG A 35 2.51 -17.48 8.96
CA ARG A 35 1.50 -17.69 7.90
C ARG A 35 0.85 -16.39 7.41
N VAL A 36 1.40 -15.24 7.80
CA VAL A 36 0.97 -13.93 7.31
C VAL A 36 1.18 -13.89 5.80
N GLN A 37 0.16 -13.44 5.07
CA GLN A 37 0.22 -13.31 3.63
C GLN A 37 0.98 -12.02 3.25
N PRO A 38 1.56 -11.92 2.06
CA PRO A 38 2.27 -10.72 1.60
C PRO A 38 1.40 -9.45 1.65
N ASN A 39 2.05 -8.28 1.49
CA ASN A 39 1.40 -6.98 1.36
C ASN A 39 0.50 -6.60 2.56
N ALA A 40 0.90 -7.02 3.77
CA ALA A 40 0.32 -6.50 5.00
C ALA A 40 0.84 -5.08 5.25
N LEU A 41 -0.05 -4.09 5.24
CA LEU A 41 0.27 -2.67 5.46
C LEU A 41 -0.11 -2.29 6.88
N ALA A 42 0.81 -1.65 7.62
CA ALA A 42 0.51 -1.15 8.95
C ALA A 42 -0.25 0.17 8.85
N LYS A 43 -1.36 0.32 9.55
CA LYS A 43 -2.15 1.58 9.51
C LYS A 43 -1.37 2.79 10.01
N SER A 44 -0.46 2.58 10.96
CA SER A 44 0.41 3.61 11.51
C SER A 44 1.27 4.28 10.45
N ASP A 45 1.56 3.60 9.34
CA ASP A 45 2.41 4.12 8.28
C ASP A 45 1.69 5.18 7.42
N PHE A 46 0.36 5.10 7.38
CA PHE A 46 -0.52 5.93 6.54
C PHE A 46 -1.26 7.00 7.35
N THR A 47 -1.24 6.91 8.68
CA THR A 47 -1.85 7.89 9.58
C THR A 47 -0.88 9.04 9.80
N ASP A 48 -1.38 10.28 9.79
CA ASP A 48 -0.59 11.51 10.00
C ASP A 48 0.63 11.61 9.07
N SER A 49 0.52 11.10 7.84
CA SER A 49 1.57 11.17 6.82
C SER A 49 1.08 11.79 5.51
N GLU A 50 1.93 12.64 4.94
CA GLU A 50 1.73 13.20 3.60
C GLU A 50 2.60 12.47 2.58
N TRP A 51 2.09 12.39 1.34
CA TRP A 51 2.75 11.70 0.24
C TRP A 51 2.63 12.49 -1.05
N TYR A 52 3.69 12.54 -1.83
CA TYR A 52 3.63 12.86 -3.25
C TYR A 52 3.15 11.63 -4.02
N ILE A 53 2.26 11.83 -4.98
CA ILE A 53 1.80 10.78 -5.88
C ILE A 53 1.93 11.27 -7.33
N ARG A 54 2.43 10.41 -8.21
CA ARG A 54 2.54 10.67 -9.66
C ARG A 54 2.26 9.40 -10.47
N GLN A 55 1.63 9.56 -11.63
CA GLN A 55 1.42 8.48 -12.59
C GLN A 55 2.31 8.68 -13.81
N THR A 56 2.89 7.58 -14.31
CA THR A 56 3.78 7.57 -15.48
C THR A 56 3.44 6.39 -16.36
N VAL A 57 3.36 6.60 -17.66
CA VAL A 57 3.24 5.53 -18.65
C VAL A 57 4.60 4.85 -18.82
N THR A 58 4.67 3.57 -18.48
CA THR A 58 5.91 2.78 -18.53
C THR A 58 6.00 1.92 -19.77
N ASP A 59 4.86 1.51 -20.33
CA ASP A 59 4.79 0.74 -21.56
C ASP A 59 3.53 1.08 -22.36
N VAL A 60 3.60 0.97 -23.68
CA VAL A 60 2.46 1.12 -24.59
C VAL A 60 2.61 0.14 -25.74
N SER A 61 1.49 -0.40 -26.23
CA SER A 61 1.51 -1.10 -27.52
C SER A 61 2.09 -0.19 -28.60
N SER A 62 2.88 -0.77 -29.51
CA SER A 62 3.44 -0.04 -30.67
C SER A 62 2.38 0.54 -31.60
N SER A 63 1.14 0.01 -31.54
CA SER A 63 -0.02 0.54 -32.27
C SER A 63 -0.80 1.61 -31.49
N SER A 64 -0.46 1.88 -30.22
CA SER A 64 -1.16 2.87 -29.42
C SER A 64 -0.83 4.29 -29.88
N TYR A 65 -1.87 5.06 -30.19
CA TYR A 65 -1.76 6.49 -30.54
C TYR A 65 -2.18 7.41 -29.38
N VAL A 66 -2.69 6.83 -28.30
CA VAL A 66 -3.26 7.56 -27.16
C VAL A 66 -2.18 8.10 -26.23
N SER A 67 -1.05 7.40 -26.16
CA SER A 67 0.01 7.70 -25.20
C SER A 67 1.38 7.29 -25.72
N PHE A 68 2.42 7.59 -24.94
CA PHE A 68 3.80 7.20 -25.19
C PHE A 68 4.52 6.96 -23.86
N VAL A 69 5.54 6.11 -23.89
CA VAL A 69 6.39 5.82 -22.71
C VAL A 69 7.03 7.10 -22.20
N GLY A 70 6.89 7.35 -20.90
CA GLY A 70 7.39 8.56 -20.23
C GLY A 70 6.38 9.71 -20.19
N LEU A 71 5.17 9.56 -20.74
CA LEU A 71 4.09 10.49 -20.45
C LEU A 71 3.77 10.43 -18.96
N THR A 72 3.70 11.60 -18.32
CA THR A 72 3.50 11.71 -16.88
C THR A 72 2.32 12.60 -16.56
N GLY A 73 1.62 12.27 -15.47
CA GLY A 73 0.57 13.09 -14.91
C GLY A 73 1.12 14.25 -14.09
N GLY A 74 0.21 15.08 -13.60
CA GLY A 74 0.51 16.03 -12.53
C GLY A 74 1.09 15.32 -11.30
N MET A 75 1.77 16.07 -10.44
CA MET A 75 2.16 15.57 -9.13
C MET A 75 1.20 16.17 -8.11
N GLU A 76 0.68 15.33 -7.23
CA GLU A 76 -0.26 15.74 -6.18
C GLU A 76 0.37 15.45 -4.81
N LYS A 77 0.13 16.32 -3.83
CA LYS A 77 0.43 16.05 -2.41
C LYS A 77 -0.86 15.56 -1.74
N ILE A 78 -0.81 14.38 -1.14
CA ILE A 78 -1.98 13.68 -0.60
C ILE A 78 -1.81 13.28 0.86
N ARG A 79 -2.95 13.12 1.53
CA ARG A 79 -3.10 12.39 2.79
C ARG A 79 -4.04 11.21 2.61
N TRP A 80 -3.76 10.12 3.30
CA TRP A 80 -4.59 8.93 3.25
C TRP A 80 -5.69 8.96 4.31
N GLU A 81 -6.89 8.53 3.93
CA GLU A 81 -7.95 8.16 4.86
C GLU A 81 -8.20 6.66 4.73
N ILE A 82 -8.09 5.96 5.84
CA ILE A 82 -8.41 4.53 5.94
C ILE A 82 -9.86 4.40 6.40
N THR A 83 -10.72 3.90 5.53
CA THR A 83 -12.10 3.53 5.86
C THR A 83 -12.22 2.01 5.98
N GLU A 84 -13.44 1.48 6.15
CA GLU A 84 -13.66 0.03 6.23
C GLU A 84 -13.40 -0.68 4.88
N ASP A 85 -13.84 -0.05 3.79
CA ASP A 85 -13.84 -0.66 2.46
C ASP A 85 -12.84 0.00 1.50
N TYR A 86 -12.31 1.18 1.83
CA TYR A 86 -11.47 1.97 0.93
C TYR A 86 -10.32 2.69 1.64
N LEU A 87 -9.16 2.71 0.97
CA LEU A 87 -8.06 3.63 1.21
C LEU A 87 -8.21 4.80 0.24
N ILE A 88 -8.52 5.99 0.77
CA ILE A 88 -8.84 7.17 -0.04
C ILE A 88 -7.69 8.17 0.05
N ALA A 89 -7.23 8.66 -1.09
CA ALA A 89 -6.26 9.75 -1.18
C ALA A 89 -6.99 11.08 -1.36
N TYR A 90 -6.84 11.98 -0.39
CA TYR A 90 -7.30 13.36 -0.49
C TYR A 90 -6.11 14.28 -0.74
N ARG A 91 -6.30 15.36 -1.50
CA ARG A 91 -5.28 16.41 -1.56
C ARG A 91 -5.05 16.95 -0.15
N SER A 92 -3.79 17.13 0.21
CA SER A 92 -3.41 17.73 1.50
C SER A 92 -3.21 19.25 1.41
N TYR A 93 -3.56 19.85 0.28
CA TYR A 93 -3.53 21.28 0.03
C TYR A 93 -4.83 21.71 -0.66
N GLU A 94 -5.23 22.97 -0.48
CA GLU A 94 -6.38 23.53 -1.17
C GLU A 94 -6.04 23.77 -2.64
N SER A 95 -6.84 23.22 -3.57
CA SER A 95 -6.57 23.36 -5.00
C SER A 95 -6.74 24.80 -5.48
N ASN A 96 -7.63 25.56 -4.85
CA ASN A 96 -7.86 26.97 -5.10
C ASN A 96 -7.74 27.73 -3.77
N PRO A 97 -6.55 28.24 -3.41
CA PRO A 97 -6.34 28.88 -2.12
C PRO A 97 -7.41 29.94 -1.81
N GLY A 98 -8.11 29.78 -0.69
CA GLY A 98 -9.17 30.66 -0.21
C GLY A 98 -10.57 30.42 -0.75
N ALA A 99 -10.80 29.38 -1.55
CA ALA A 99 -12.14 28.99 -2.01
C ALA A 99 -13.03 28.47 -0.86
N GLU A 100 -12.42 27.84 0.15
CA GLU A 100 -13.12 27.16 1.25
C GLU A 100 -13.22 28.02 2.52
N GLY A 101 -12.91 29.32 2.42
CA GLY A 101 -13.44 30.34 3.34
C GLY A 101 -12.59 30.74 4.53
N ASP A 102 -11.35 30.24 4.65
CA ASP A 102 -10.41 30.69 5.69
C ASP A 102 -9.48 31.84 5.23
N VAL A 103 -9.93 32.64 4.27
CA VAL A 103 -9.30 33.91 3.91
C VAL A 103 -10.11 35.07 4.50
N VAL A 104 -9.51 35.75 5.47
CA VAL A 104 -10.05 36.96 6.09
C VAL A 104 -9.33 38.19 5.56
N ARG A 105 -9.95 39.38 5.62
CA ARG A 105 -9.20 40.63 5.41
C ARG A 105 -8.53 41.03 6.72
N ASN A 106 -7.23 41.29 6.69
CA ASN A 106 -6.54 41.94 7.81
C ASN A 106 -7.00 43.42 7.94
N GLU A 107 -6.54 44.10 8.99
CA GLU A 107 -6.87 45.51 9.25
C GLU A 107 -6.42 46.45 8.11
N ASP A 108 -5.41 46.05 7.34
CA ASP A 108 -4.88 46.77 6.18
C ASP A 108 -5.64 46.45 4.86
N GLY A 109 -6.62 45.54 4.92
CA GLY A 109 -7.46 45.16 3.80
C GLY A 109 -6.85 44.12 2.86
N GLU A 110 -5.71 43.52 3.21
CA GLU A 110 -5.10 42.40 2.48
C GLU A 110 -5.82 41.10 2.82
N LEU A 111 -5.91 40.19 1.85
CA LEU A 111 -6.43 38.85 2.07
C LEU A 111 -5.36 38.02 2.78
N VAL A 112 -5.64 37.61 4.01
CA VAL A 112 -4.77 36.78 4.83
C VAL A 112 -5.51 35.53 5.27
N PHE A 113 -4.81 34.41 5.43
CA PHE A 113 -5.40 33.22 6.02
C PHE A 113 -5.71 33.45 7.49
N ARG A 114 -6.81 32.86 7.98
CA ARG A 114 -7.41 33.16 9.30
C ARG A 114 -6.52 32.86 10.52
N ASP A 115 -5.35 32.25 10.35
CA ASP A 115 -4.54 31.76 11.46
C ASP A 115 -3.01 31.85 11.24
N ASP A 116 -2.52 32.86 10.51
CA ASP A 116 -1.09 32.99 10.10
C ASP A 116 -0.52 31.75 9.35
N GLN A 117 -1.37 30.76 9.07
CA GLN A 117 -1.08 29.59 8.26
C GLN A 117 -1.07 30.04 6.80
N LEU A 118 0.09 30.03 6.16
CA LEU A 118 0.22 30.28 4.71
C LEU A 118 -0.59 29.30 3.83
N GLU A 119 -1.15 28.26 4.44
CA GLU A 119 -1.98 27.24 3.83
C GLU A 119 -3.30 27.22 4.62
N GLY A 120 -4.42 27.62 4.02
CA GLY A 120 -5.73 27.81 4.65
C GLY A 120 -6.37 26.54 5.24
N TYR A 121 -5.72 25.94 6.23
CA TYR A 121 -6.04 24.64 6.78
C TYR A 121 -6.67 24.80 8.17
N SER A 122 -7.91 24.38 8.33
CA SER A 122 -8.36 23.81 9.60
C SER A 122 -8.04 22.31 9.57
N GLY A 123 -7.61 21.71 10.68
CA GLY A 123 -7.21 20.29 10.72
C GLY A 123 -8.26 19.30 10.20
N ASP A 124 -9.53 19.70 10.13
CA ASP A 124 -10.65 18.91 9.63
C ASP A 124 -10.89 19.05 8.12
N TYR A 125 -10.16 19.93 7.43
CA TYR A 125 -10.34 20.19 6.01
C TYR A 125 -10.10 18.94 5.14
N ARG A 126 -10.96 18.73 4.13
CA ARG A 126 -10.90 17.64 3.16
C ARG A 126 -11.16 18.20 1.77
N GLU A 127 -10.14 18.20 0.91
CA GLU A 127 -10.31 18.52 -0.50
C GLU A 127 -11.07 17.42 -1.27
N SER A 128 -11.23 17.60 -2.58
CA SER A 128 -11.68 16.53 -3.48
C SER A 128 -10.75 15.30 -3.41
N PRO A 129 -11.30 14.07 -3.25
CA PRO A 129 -10.52 12.85 -3.33
C PRO A 129 -9.97 12.69 -4.74
N ILE A 130 -8.70 12.30 -4.85
CA ILE A 130 -8.07 12.06 -6.15
C ILE A 130 -8.02 10.57 -6.48
N ALA A 131 -7.85 9.70 -5.48
CA ALA A 131 -7.78 8.25 -5.64
C ALA A 131 -8.60 7.54 -4.55
N ALA A 132 -9.16 6.37 -4.86
CA ALA A 132 -9.75 5.47 -3.87
C ALA A 132 -9.48 4.02 -4.27
N TYR A 133 -8.80 3.28 -3.40
CA TYR A 133 -8.42 1.88 -3.60
C TYR A 133 -9.21 0.99 -2.64
N PRO A 134 -9.82 -0.12 -3.10
CA PRO A 134 -10.53 -1.03 -2.20
C PRO A 134 -9.60 -1.65 -1.15
N ILE A 135 -10.12 -1.84 0.05
CA ILE A 135 -9.47 -2.61 1.11
C ILE A 135 -10.04 -4.02 1.08
N SER A 136 -9.17 -5.00 0.83
CA SER A 136 -9.54 -6.42 0.80
C SER A 136 -9.80 -7.00 2.19
N SER A 137 -9.09 -6.49 3.22
CA SER A 137 -9.22 -6.96 4.60
C SER A 137 -8.53 -6.03 5.60
N HIS A 138 -9.07 -6.00 6.82
CA HIS A 138 -8.42 -5.48 8.02
C HIS A 138 -8.13 -6.62 8.98
N PHE A 139 -6.91 -6.72 9.51
CA PHE A 139 -6.49 -7.82 10.35
C PHE A 139 -5.38 -7.43 11.34
N ASP A 140 -5.18 -8.29 12.32
CA ASP A 140 -4.06 -8.23 13.25
C ASP A 140 -3.09 -9.38 13.00
N ILE A 141 -1.80 -9.12 13.16
CA ILE A 141 -0.78 -10.16 13.10
C ILE A 141 -0.48 -10.60 14.52
N GLN A 142 -0.95 -11.80 14.88
CA GLN A 142 -0.77 -12.33 16.23
C GLN A 142 -0.55 -13.85 16.23
N ARG A 143 -0.11 -14.40 17.36
CA ARG A 143 -0.05 -15.85 17.55
C ARG A 143 -1.47 -16.42 17.52
N SER A 144 -1.70 -17.44 16.69
CA SER A 144 -2.96 -18.16 16.68
C SER A 144 -3.19 -18.80 18.05
N TYR A 145 -4.41 -18.76 18.55
CA TYR A 145 -4.76 -19.31 19.86
C TYR A 145 -6.03 -20.16 19.75
N ASN A 146 -6.22 -21.05 20.72
CA ASN A 146 -7.47 -21.81 20.83
C ASN A 146 -8.55 -20.91 21.46
N SER A 147 -9.62 -20.61 20.72
CA SER A 147 -10.70 -19.73 21.19
C SER A 147 -11.46 -20.26 22.42
N SER A 148 -11.38 -21.56 22.71
CA SER A 148 -12.01 -22.16 23.90
C SER A 148 -11.15 -22.11 25.16
N THR A 149 -9.82 -22.06 25.03
CA THR A 149 -8.89 -22.14 26.17
C THR A 149 -7.95 -20.94 26.32
N GLY A 150 -7.77 -20.13 25.27
CA GLY A 150 -6.81 -19.02 25.22
C GLY A 150 -5.36 -19.45 25.03
N GLU A 151 -5.07 -20.75 24.91
CA GLU A 151 -3.71 -21.25 24.73
C GLU A 151 -3.17 -20.84 23.34
N GLN A 152 -2.03 -20.14 23.34
CA GLN A 152 -1.35 -19.71 22.11
C GLN A 152 -0.56 -20.87 21.48
N SER A 153 -0.50 -20.86 20.15
CA SER A 153 0.33 -21.77 19.36
C SER A 153 1.62 -21.09 18.89
N ASN A 154 2.51 -21.86 18.28
CA ASN A 154 3.70 -21.36 17.59
C ASN A 154 3.40 -20.81 16.18
N VAL A 155 2.14 -20.71 15.77
CA VAL A 155 1.74 -20.20 14.46
C VAL A 155 1.41 -18.71 14.61
N ILE A 156 2.02 -17.87 13.77
CA ILE A 156 1.65 -16.46 13.61
C ILE A 156 0.71 -16.35 12.42
N SER A 157 -0.47 -15.75 12.61
CA SER A 157 -1.54 -15.68 11.60
C SER A 157 -2.26 -14.35 11.63
N GLU A 158 -2.94 -14.05 10.52
CA GLU A 158 -3.87 -12.91 10.40
C GLU A 158 -5.18 -13.22 11.14
N ASN A 159 -5.58 -12.33 12.06
CA ASN A 159 -6.87 -12.38 12.74
C ASN A 159 -7.76 -11.21 12.30
N SER A 160 -8.95 -11.50 11.82
CA SER A 160 -9.93 -10.50 11.37
C SER A 160 -11.27 -10.59 12.12
N SER A 161 -11.31 -11.26 13.28
CA SER A 161 -12.54 -11.53 14.03
C SER A 161 -12.61 -10.86 15.40
N ASP A 162 -11.47 -10.62 16.04
CA ASP A 162 -11.44 -10.37 17.48
C ASP A 162 -11.72 -8.90 17.84
N ARG A 163 -11.26 -7.97 17.01
CA ARG A 163 -11.46 -6.51 17.14
C ARG A 163 -12.27 -5.96 15.97
N PRO A 164 -13.02 -4.86 16.08
CA PRO A 164 -13.61 -4.20 14.92
C PRO A 164 -12.52 -3.64 13.97
N TRP A 165 -12.85 -3.43 12.70
CA TRP A 165 -11.85 -3.09 11.66
C TRP A 165 -10.99 -1.88 12.02
N TYR A 166 -11.57 -0.83 12.62
CA TYR A 166 -10.88 0.44 12.93
C TYR A 166 -9.86 0.31 14.05
N GLU A 167 -9.98 -0.71 14.92
CA GLU A 167 -9.02 -0.99 16.01
C GLU A 167 -7.88 -1.93 15.58
N ARG A 168 -7.95 -2.51 14.37
CA ARG A 168 -6.91 -3.43 13.87
C ARG A 168 -5.70 -2.69 13.36
N ASP A 169 -4.53 -3.31 13.48
CA ASP A 169 -3.24 -2.67 13.20
C ASP A 169 -2.84 -2.76 11.73
N TYR A 170 -3.33 -3.77 11.00
CA TYR A 170 -2.98 -4.02 9.61
C TYR A 170 -4.19 -4.04 8.69
N PHE A 171 -3.92 -3.80 7.40
CA PHE A 171 -4.89 -3.90 6.33
C PHE A 171 -4.18 -4.31 5.02
N ARG A 172 -4.96 -4.78 4.05
CA ARG A 172 -4.46 -5.12 2.72
C ARG A 172 -5.31 -4.43 1.67
N VAL A 173 -4.64 -3.69 0.80
CA VAL A 173 -5.26 -2.92 -0.27
C VAL A 173 -5.24 -3.72 -1.56
N ASP A 174 -6.34 -3.64 -2.29
CA ASP A 174 -6.41 -4.05 -3.67
C ASP A 174 -6.07 -2.84 -4.55
N TRP A 175 -4.87 -2.86 -5.15
CA TRP A 175 -4.37 -1.77 -5.98
C TRP A 175 -4.90 -1.80 -7.41
N THR A 176 -5.77 -2.76 -7.77
CA THR A 176 -6.27 -2.97 -9.13
C THR A 176 -7.36 -1.99 -9.56
N ASN A 177 -8.10 -1.42 -8.62
CA ASN A 177 -9.35 -0.71 -8.90
C ASN A 177 -9.27 0.74 -8.40
N ARG A 178 -9.74 1.69 -9.22
CA ARG A 178 -9.86 3.10 -8.84
C ARG A 178 -11.28 3.58 -9.11
N LEU A 179 -12.00 3.93 -8.05
CA LEU A 179 -13.36 4.48 -8.15
C LEU A 179 -13.41 5.97 -8.48
N SER A 180 -12.29 6.68 -8.48
CA SER A 180 -12.25 8.09 -8.86
C SER A 180 -11.66 8.26 -10.27
N ASN A 181 -12.53 8.66 -11.20
CA ASN A 181 -12.28 9.13 -12.56
C ASN A 181 -11.49 10.44 -12.59
N ASN A 182 -10.40 10.51 -11.83
CA ASN A 182 -9.41 11.56 -11.94
C ASN A 182 -8.09 10.83 -12.05
N THR A 183 -7.86 10.25 -13.23
CA THR A 183 -6.52 9.78 -13.53
C THR A 183 -5.66 11.03 -13.54
N MET A 184 -4.58 11.01 -12.76
CA MET A 184 -3.68 12.17 -12.69
C MET A 184 -2.95 12.41 -14.02
N LEU A 185 -2.99 11.40 -14.89
CA LEU A 185 -2.84 11.52 -16.33
C LEU A 185 -4.16 11.98 -16.94
N TYR A 186 -4.16 13.00 -17.80
CA TYR A 186 -5.34 13.57 -18.45
C TYR A 186 -6.02 12.59 -19.44
N TYR A 187 -6.56 11.48 -18.93
CA TYR A 187 -7.31 10.46 -19.65
C TYR A 187 -8.79 10.47 -19.27
N ASP A 188 -9.23 11.40 -18.42
CA ASP A 188 -10.64 11.65 -18.13
C ASP A 188 -11.47 11.92 -19.39
N PHE A 189 -10.82 12.33 -20.49
CA PHE A 189 -11.45 12.49 -21.81
C PHE A 189 -11.71 11.16 -22.55
N LEU A 190 -11.06 10.07 -22.13
CA LEU A 190 -11.05 8.78 -22.83
C LEU A 190 -12.09 7.78 -22.32
N GLY A 191 -13.00 8.16 -21.42
CA GLY A 191 -14.11 7.31 -20.98
C GLY A 191 -13.71 6.20 -19.99
N ASP A 192 -14.60 5.22 -19.80
CA ASP A 192 -14.40 4.06 -18.91
C ASP A 192 -13.23 3.21 -19.43
N VAL A 193 -12.07 3.39 -18.83
CA VAL A 193 -10.87 2.63 -19.13
C VAL A 193 -10.79 1.47 -18.13
N ASP A 194 -10.73 0.23 -18.62
CA ASP A 194 -10.59 -0.95 -17.77
C ASP A 194 -9.15 -1.08 -17.28
N PHE A 195 -8.96 -0.97 -15.96
CA PHE A 195 -7.69 -1.22 -15.28
C PHE A 195 -7.70 -2.64 -14.72
N TYR A 196 -6.62 -3.39 -14.94
CA TYR A 196 -6.36 -4.61 -14.20
C TYR A 196 -4.87 -4.69 -13.84
N VAL A 197 -4.57 -5.31 -12.71
CA VAL A 197 -3.19 -5.63 -12.33
C VAL A 197 -2.96 -7.09 -12.70
N GLN A 198 -1.76 -7.43 -13.19
CA GLN A 198 -1.40 -8.84 -13.18
C GLN A 198 -1.28 -9.28 -11.72
N ASP A 199 -1.92 -10.38 -11.36
CA ASP A 199 -1.56 -11.16 -10.17
C ASP A 199 -0.11 -11.64 -10.32
N SER A 200 0.85 -10.75 -10.14
CA SER A 200 2.26 -11.05 -10.28
C SER A 200 2.93 -10.80 -8.94
N GLU A 201 2.61 -11.63 -7.96
CA GLU A 201 3.47 -11.72 -6.79
C GLU A 201 4.90 -12.07 -7.26
N GLY A 202 5.81 -11.08 -7.25
CA GLY A 202 7.24 -11.29 -7.52
C GLY A 202 7.81 -10.85 -8.88
N THR A 203 7.09 -10.08 -9.71
CA THR A 203 7.68 -9.38 -10.89
C THR A 203 7.95 -7.91 -10.57
N ASN A 204 8.67 -7.21 -11.46
CA ASN A 204 8.98 -5.77 -11.30
C ASN A 204 7.75 -4.85 -11.33
N ASP A 205 6.59 -5.35 -11.75
CA ASP A 205 5.34 -4.59 -11.90
C ASP A 205 4.38 -4.77 -10.72
N SER A 206 4.77 -5.61 -9.77
CA SER A 206 4.04 -5.88 -8.53
C SER A 206 4.07 -4.70 -7.57
N PHE A 207 3.09 -4.64 -6.67
CA PHE A 207 3.12 -3.66 -5.58
C PHE A 207 4.41 -3.82 -4.77
N ARG A 208 5.15 -2.73 -4.64
CA ARG A 208 6.33 -2.65 -3.78
C ARG A 208 6.22 -1.47 -2.83
N ILE A 209 6.75 -1.68 -1.64
CA ILE A 209 6.92 -0.68 -0.60
C ILE A 209 8.35 -0.77 -0.08
N GLU A 210 9.01 0.37 0.02
CA GLU A 210 10.37 0.51 0.51
C GLU A 210 10.36 1.20 1.86
N TYR A 211 11.09 0.61 2.81
CA TYR A 211 11.27 1.12 4.16
C TYR A 211 12.64 1.73 4.30
N PHE A 212 12.70 2.88 4.96
CA PHE A 212 13.91 3.65 5.09
C PHE A 212 14.91 2.94 6.02
N ASP A 213 16.13 2.74 5.52
CA ASP A 213 17.25 2.27 6.31
C ASP A 213 18.42 3.25 6.21
N ARG A 214 18.70 3.95 7.30
CA ARG A 214 19.78 4.94 7.37
C ARG A 214 21.15 4.34 7.05
N ASN A 215 21.32 3.03 7.23
CA ASN A 215 22.58 2.35 6.97
C ASN A 215 22.74 1.88 5.52
N ASN A 216 21.66 1.96 4.71
CA ASN A 216 21.61 1.45 3.35
C ASN A 216 20.86 2.43 2.43
N ILE A 217 21.33 3.69 2.40
CA ILE A 217 20.80 4.73 1.51
C ILE A 217 21.48 4.59 0.14
N ASP A 218 20.83 3.89 -0.78
CA ASP A 218 21.27 3.76 -2.18
C ASP A 218 20.42 4.62 -3.14
N VAL A 219 19.54 5.47 -2.59
CA VAL A 219 18.64 6.32 -3.37
C VAL A 219 19.25 7.73 -3.49
N PRO A 220 19.45 8.25 -4.72
CA PRO A 220 19.85 9.64 -4.93
C PRO A 220 18.88 10.62 -4.25
N ASP A 221 19.40 11.72 -3.73
CA ASP A 221 18.62 12.84 -3.18
C ASP A 221 17.73 12.49 -1.95
N VAL A 222 18.04 11.41 -1.23
CA VAL A 222 17.45 11.09 0.07
C VAL A 222 18.48 11.29 1.17
N ALA A 223 18.22 12.21 2.09
CA ALA A 223 19.08 12.46 3.24
C ALA A 223 18.78 11.48 4.41
N PRO A 224 19.79 11.13 5.23
CA PRO A 224 19.63 10.35 6.47
C PRO A 224 18.56 10.83 7.46
N THR A 225 18.16 12.10 7.33
CA THR A 225 17.24 12.83 8.20
C THR A 225 15.83 12.97 7.63
N ASP A 226 15.62 12.62 6.36
CA ASP A 226 14.34 12.80 5.69
C ASP A 226 13.24 11.92 6.29
N TYR A 227 13.61 10.72 6.76
CA TYR A 227 12.67 9.75 7.28
C TYR A 227 13.20 9.06 8.56
N ASP A 228 12.26 8.58 9.38
CA ASP A 228 12.58 7.75 10.54
C ASP A 228 13.02 6.35 10.11
N GLN A 229 13.89 5.72 10.90
CA GLN A 229 14.35 4.36 10.63
C GLN A 229 13.16 3.40 10.61
N GLY A 230 13.03 2.63 9.53
CA GLY A 230 11.95 1.67 9.35
C GLY A 230 10.61 2.28 8.96
N ALA A 231 10.53 3.58 8.71
CA ALA A 231 9.34 4.21 8.13
C ALA A 231 9.27 3.92 6.63
N PRO A 232 8.10 3.67 6.05
CA PRO A 232 7.98 3.59 4.61
C PRO A 232 8.19 4.97 4.00
N TYR A 233 8.94 5.03 2.91
CA TYR A 233 9.25 6.28 2.21
C TYR A 233 8.87 6.24 0.73
N TYR A 234 8.80 5.06 0.10
CA TYR A 234 8.43 4.93 -1.31
C TYR A 234 7.53 3.73 -1.53
N MET A 235 6.54 3.88 -2.42
CA MET A 235 5.68 2.81 -2.89
C MET A 235 5.43 2.97 -4.38
N ASP A 236 5.31 1.87 -5.11
CA ASP A 236 4.68 1.90 -6.42
C ASP A 236 4.00 0.59 -6.81
N PHE A 237 3.20 0.68 -7.86
CA PHE A 237 2.54 -0.42 -8.53
C PHE A 237 2.23 -0.03 -9.97
N THR A 238 2.19 -1.01 -10.86
CA THR A 238 1.85 -0.81 -12.27
C THR A 238 0.47 -1.40 -12.56
N ASN A 239 -0.41 -0.58 -13.12
CA ASN A 239 -1.70 -1.03 -13.65
C ASN A 239 -1.61 -1.19 -15.16
N ARG A 240 -2.26 -2.23 -15.69
CA ARG A 240 -2.51 -2.38 -17.12
C ARG A 240 -3.87 -1.81 -17.45
N VAL A 241 -3.91 -1.13 -18.57
CA VAL A 241 -4.96 -0.20 -18.90
C VAL A 241 -5.38 -0.47 -20.33
N LEU A 242 -6.61 -0.89 -20.52
CA LEU A 242 -7.16 -1.15 -21.84
C LEU A 242 -7.89 0.09 -22.34
N VAL A 243 -7.31 0.74 -23.34
CA VAL A 243 -7.94 1.89 -23.98
C VAL A 243 -8.63 1.41 -25.25
N ASP A 244 -9.94 1.63 -25.35
CA ASP A 244 -10.68 1.37 -26.59
C ASP A 244 -10.31 2.41 -27.67
N GLY A 245 -9.85 1.93 -28.82
CA GLY A 245 -9.53 2.76 -29.98
C GLY A 245 -10.75 3.51 -30.53
N SER A 246 -11.98 3.04 -30.25
CA SER A 246 -13.21 3.75 -30.63
C SER A 246 -13.41 5.09 -29.90
N MET A 247 -12.78 5.26 -28.72
CA MET A 247 -12.89 6.46 -27.89
C MET A 247 -11.96 7.58 -28.34
N VAL A 248 -11.00 7.27 -29.22
CA VAL A 248 -10.16 8.27 -29.86
C VAL A 248 -10.97 8.90 -31.00
N GLN A 249 -11.32 10.18 -30.86
CA GLN A 249 -12.05 10.98 -31.87
C GLN A 249 -11.48 10.84 -33.31
N TYR A 250 -10.22 10.45 -33.44
CA TYR A 250 -9.54 10.18 -34.71
C TYR A 250 -9.99 8.91 -35.44
N CYS A 251 -10.64 7.96 -34.77
CA CYS A 251 -11.27 6.79 -35.42
C CYS A 251 -12.65 7.11 -36.04
N PHE A 252 -13.26 8.25 -35.69
CA PHE A 252 -14.63 8.60 -36.08
C PHE A 252 -14.78 9.40 -37.39
N GLY A 253 -13.71 9.72 -38.13
CA GLY A 253 -13.88 10.45 -39.39
C GLY A 253 -12.62 10.55 -40.24
N GLY A 254 -12.68 9.97 -41.44
CA GLY A 254 -11.62 9.93 -42.45
C GLY A 254 -11.20 11.27 -43.06
N TYR A 255 -10.84 12.24 -42.23
CA TYR A 255 -10.37 13.58 -42.62
C TYR A 255 -9.01 13.97 -42.02
N SER A 256 -8.37 13.10 -41.23
CA SER A 256 -7.01 13.32 -40.75
C SER A 256 -5.98 12.68 -41.70
N PRO A 257 -4.90 13.38 -42.12
CA PRO A 257 -3.81 12.78 -42.89
C PRO A 257 -3.01 11.73 -42.09
N PHE A 258 -3.31 11.57 -40.80
CA PHE A 258 -2.71 10.59 -39.90
C PHE A 258 -3.60 9.34 -39.78
N MET A 259 -3.97 8.73 -40.92
CA MET A 259 -4.77 7.50 -40.92
C MET A 259 -4.16 6.48 -39.95
N LEU A 260 -4.91 6.16 -38.90
CA LEU A 260 -4.55 5.15 -37.92
C LEU A 260 -4.94 3.80 -38.53
N ASP A 261 -3.94 2.95 -38.81
CA ASP A 261 -4.16 1.65 -39.46
C ASP A 261 -4.78 0.61 -38.50
N ASP A 262 -4.86 0.91 -37.20
CA ASP A 262 -5.47 0.05 -36.18
C ASP A 262 -6.27 0.90 -35.18
N CYS A 263 -7.60 0.81 -35.26
CA CYS A 263 -8.54 1.36 -34.26
C CYS A 263 -8.93 0.31 -33.21
N GLY A 264 -8.15 -0.76 -33.09
CA GLY A 264 -8.30 -1.76 -32.03
C GLY A 264 -8.01 -1.17 -30.64
N SER A 265 -8.46 -1.88 -29.61
CA SER A 265 -8.09 -1.56 -28.24
C SER A 265 -6.58 -1.70 -28.05
N SER A 266 -5.97 -0.75 -27.35
CA SER A 266 -4.54 -0.79 -27.02
C SER A 266 -4.35 -0.93 -25.52
N GLU A 267 -3.43 -1.82 -25.12
CA GLU A 267 -2.97 -1.92 -23.74
C GLU A 267 -1.84 -0.92 -23.48
N MET A 268 -1.89 -0.26 -22.32
CA MET A 268 -0.79 0.54 -21.79
C MET A 268 -0.54 0.20 -20.32
N GLU A 269 0.70 0.35 -19.88
CA GLU A 269 1.09 0.17 -18.48
C GLU A 269 1.30 1.54 -17.83
N VAL A 270 0.62 1.77 -16.71
CA VAL A 270 0.68 3.00 -15.93
C VAL A 270 1.18 2.69 -14.54
N ARG A 271 2.39 3.14 -14.24
CA ARG A 271 2.96 3.09 -12.89
C ARG A 271 2.43 4.25 -12.06
N THR A 272 1.91 3.94 -10.88
CA THR A 272 1.63 4.92 -9.83
C THR A 272 2.77 4.89 -8.83
N SER A 273 3.56 5.96 -8.79
CA SER A 273 4.66 6.14 -7.85
C SER A 273 4.24 7.07 -6.72
N ILE A 274 4.57 6.70 -5.49
CA ILE A 274 4.15 7.38 -4.28
C ILE A 274 5.39 7.55 -3.39
N LEU A 275 5.72 8.79 -3.04
CA LEU A 275 6.89 9.14 -2.23
C LEU A 275 6.40 9.86 -0.97
N ARG A 276 6.85 9.46 0.22
CA ARG A 276 6.49 10.16 1.45
C ARG A 276 7.09 11.56 1.43
N VAL A 277 6.36 12.54 1.95
CA VAL A 277 6.93 13.88 2.14
C VAL A 277 8.00 13.77 3.24
N PRO A 278 9.23 14.27 2.99
CA PRO A 278 10.30 14.20 3.98
C PRO A 278 9.98 15.06 5.22
N ASN A 279 10.46 14.63 6.39
CA ASN A 279 10.32 15.35 7.65
C ASN A 279 11.02 16.72 7.62
N THR A 280 12.02 16.86 6.77
CA THR A 280 12.74 18.10 6.51
C THR A 280 12.41 18.61 5.12
N THR A 281 11.55 19.62 5.02
CA THR A 281 11.30 20.33 3.76
C THR A 281 12.38 21.39 3.58
N GLU A 282 13.34 21.15 2.69
CA GLU A 282 14.32 22.18 2.29
C GLU A 282 13.77 23.16 1.24
N TYR A 283 12.57 22.91 0.73
CA TYR A 283 11.93 23.74 -0.30
C TYR A 283 11.00 24.79 0.32
N GLU A 284 11.43 26.05 0.26
CA GLU A 284 10.54 27.21 0.40
C GLU A 284 10.13 27.66 -1.02
N PRO A 285 8.83 27.69 -1.36
CA PRO A 285 8.39 28.20 -2.65
C PRO A 285 8.77 29.69 -2.76
N ILE A 286 9.42 30.05 -3.86
CA ILE A 286 9.61 31.46 -4.21
C ILE A 286 8.22 32.03 -4.52
N ILE A 287 7.74 32.91 -3.66
CA ILE A 287 6.54 33.69 -3.92
C ILE A 287 6.89 34.69 -5.01
N TYR A 288 6.39 34.47 -6.23
CA TYR A 288 6.42 35.49 -7.27
C TYR A 288 5.35 36.52 -6.94
N ASP A 289 5.75 37.76 -6.62
CA ASP A 289 4.81 38.87 -6.53
C ASP A 289 4.48 39.41 -7.93
N GLU A 290 3.40 40.17 -8.06
CA GLU A 290 3.00 40.78 -9.35
C GLU A 290 4.01 41.81 -9.89
N LEU A 291 5.09 42.13 -9.15
CA LEU A 291 6.15 43.06 -9.57
C LEU A 291 7.33 42.34 -10.25
N ASP A 292 7.44 41.01 -10.08
CA ASP A 292 8.49 40.17 -10.66
C ASP A 292 8.06 39.40 -11.93
N MET A 293 6.88 39.71 -12.49
CA MET A 293 6.41 39.25 -13.82
C MET A 293 6.49 40.31 -14.92
#